data_AF-A0A1Y3NHC3-F1
#
_entry.id   AF-A0A1Y3NHC3-F1
#
_cell.length_a   1.000
_cell.length_b   1.000
_cell.length_c   1.000
_cell.angle_alpha   90.00
_cell.angle_beta   90.00
_cell.angle_gamma   90.00
#
_symmetry.space_group_name_H-M   'P 1'
#
loop_
_entity.id
_entity.type
_entity.pdbx_description
1 polymer ?
#
loop_
_entity_poly.entity_id
_entity_poly.type
_entity_poly.pdbx_seq_one_letter_code
_entity_poly.pdbx_strand_id
1 'polypeptide(L)'
;MNDIISITDDEYKYLYNISENESALDGFKAIVSSGGYSINDFYISENSEKFDEEYPDGFLVNGNVWMSKDSNGSYQVDGKAYEDYLDAIVALNNKIPPGNEICGVDDDNDGYIDRISGYYVEAFIVNKIFTYVNGNVSLIRATIDDNGKKPYDGEHFTGLSGEVITKQDLSDSRLQVGDMALFKYTPSGWSVLKAYDINGILVEGKDHEYYQIDDRQYPDAMGFSRDNVIISNRCGEFVNAHKYFGFVNNKEDLRVSLWFVDTYSGELGAPCGFTSNENSKVFLSMAVNTANKKFSSLQVSADGSDVAPGNYWVTSDNYEKFKEIFEEAQNVLADPEASSEFMDYQVYKLYLGLHGSKDDIGASYAGYNYEGLDNQMKLK
;
A
#
# COMPACT_ATOMS: atom_id res chain seq x y z
N MET A 1 16.92 -9.51 -4.93
CA MET A 1 16.55 -9.53 -6.36
C MET A 1 15.37 -10.46 -6.45
N ASN A 2 14.17 -9.92 -6.38
CA ASN A 2 13.02 -10.65 -6.87
C ASN A 2 13.12 -10.52 -8.38
N ASP A 3 13.30 -11.64 -9.08
CA ASP A 3 13.12 -11.64 -10.53
C ASP A 3 11.67 -11.20 -10.74
N ILE A 4 11.48 -9.97 -11.21
CA ILE A 4 10.16 -9.48 -11.60
C ILE A 4 9.85 -10.25 -12.86
N ILE A 5 9.10 -11.34 -12.69
CA ILE A 5 8.65 -12.19 -13.76
C ILE A 5 7.68 -11.37 -14.61
N SER A 6 8.04 -11.16 -15.87
CA SER A 6 7.25 -10.41 -16.83
C SER A 6 6.79 -11.31 -17.97
N ILE A 7 5.65 -10.98 -18.58
CA ILE A 7 5.18 -11.66 -19.80
C ILE A 7 6.13 -11.49 -21.00
N THR A 8 7.15 -10.65 -20.87
CA THR A 8 8.21 -10.47 -21.87
C THR A 8 9.41 -11.39 -21.68
N ASP A 9 9.47 -12.16 -20.59
CA ASP A 9 10.59 -13.06 -20.33
C ASP A 9 10.53 -14.31 -21.22
N ASP A 10 11.56 -14.50 -22.03
CA ASP A 10 11.68 -15.61 -22.99
C ASP A 10 11.61 -16.99 -22.32
N GLU A 11 11.91 -17.07 -21.02
CA GLU A 11 11.82 -18.33 -20.27
C GLU A 11 10.39 -18.86 -20.21
N TYR A 12 9.35 -18.03 -20.33
CA TYR A 12 7.94 -18.47 -20.30
C TYR A 12 7.39 -18.87 -21.67
N LYS A 13 8.19 -18.72 -22.74
CA LYS A 13 7.72 -19.00 -24.10
C LYS A 13 7.13 -20.41 -24.22
N TYR A 14 7.66 -21.40 -23.49
CA TYR A 14 7.20 -22.80 -23.53
C TYR A 14 5.78 -23.02 -22.97
N LEU A 15 5.24 -22.07 -22.20
CA LEU A 15 3.87 -22.12 -21.69
C LEU A 15 2.83 -21.75 -22.74
N TYR A 16 3.25 -21.13 -23.84
CA TYR A 16 2.37 -20.77 -24.94
C TYR A 16 2.51 -21.79 -26.05
N ASN A 17 1.45 -22.03 -26.82
CA ASN A 17 1.55 -22.92 -27.97
C ASN A 17 2.47 -22.31 -29.05
N ILE A 18 3.74 -22.75 -29.07
CA ILE A 18 4.86 -22.12 -29.81
C ILE A 18 4.80 -22.36 -31.33
N SER A 19 4.02 -23.33 -31.85
CA SER A 19 3.99 -23.50 -33.32
C SER A 19 3.50 -22.26 -34.08
N GLU A 20 2.96 -21.26 -33.35
CA GLU A 20 2.45 -20.00 -33.86
C GLU A 20 3.12 -18.74 -33.25
N ASN A 21 4.07 -18.85 -32.32
CA ASN A 21 4.58 -17.70 -31.53
C ASN A 21 6.12 -17.64 -31.37
N GLU A 22 6.72 -16.46 -31.59
CA GLU A 22 8.19 -16.26 -31.54
C GLU A 22 8.72 -15.88 -30.14
N SER A 23 7.87 -15.42 -29.24
CA SER A 23 8.19 -15.02 -27.85
C SER A 23 7.01 -15.22 -26.88
N ALA A 24 7.26 -15.09 -25.57
CA ALA A 24 6.19 -15.07 -24.56
C ALA A 24 5.23 -13.87 -24.76
N LEU A 25 5.77 -12.73 -25.21
CA LEU A 25 4.98 -11.55 -25.58
C LEU A 25 4.02 -11.83 -26.73
N ASP A 26 4.48 -12.55 -27.76
CA ASP A 26 3.61 -12.93 -28.88
C ASP A 26 2.51 -13.88 -28.43
N GLY A 27 2.86 -14.86 -27.57
CA GLY A 27 1.90 -15.76 -26.94
C GLY A 27 0.82 -14.99 -26.16
N PHE A 28 1.20 -14.05 -25.30
CA PHE A 28 0.26 -13.17 -24.60
C PHE A 28 -0.66 -12.41 -25.56
N LYS A 29 -0.09 -11.78 -26.60
CA LYS A 29 -0.86 -11.05 -27.61
C LYS A 29 -1.84 -11.97 -28.36
N ALA A 30 -1.47 -13.21 -28.64
CA ALA A 30 -2.36 -14.19 -29.25
C ALA A 30 -3.54 -14.54 -28.33
N ILE A 31 -3.29 -14.72 -27.03
CA ILE A 31 -4.34 -14.97 -26.04
C ILE A 31 -5.31 -13.79 -25.95
N VAL A 32 -4.80 -12.56 -25.86
CA VAL A 32 -5.65 -11.34 -25.93
C VAL A 32 -6.47 -11.33 -27.22
N SER A 33 -5.86 -11.60 -28.37
CA SER A 33 -6.52 -11.62 -29.68
C SER A 33 -7.56 -12.74 -29.84
N SER A 34 -7.59 -13.71 -28.92
CA SER A 34 -8.63 -14.74 -28.83
C SER A 34 -9.75 -14.40 -27.84
N GLY A 35 -9.64 -13.28 -27.13
CA GLY A 35 -10.55 -12.89 -26.04
C GLY A 35 -10.26 -13.59 -24.71
N GLY A 36 -9.07 -14.17 -24.56
CA GLY A 36 -8.68 -15.00 -23.41
C GLY A 36 -8.08 -14.25 -22.23
N TYR A 37 -8.03 -12.91 -22.25
CA TYR A 37 -7.42 -12.11 -21.17
C TYR A 37 -8.46 -11.36 -20.33
N SER A 38 -8.30 -11.41 -19.00
CA SER A 38 -9.20 -10.74 -18.05
C SER A 38 -8.46 -10.11 -16.89
N ILE A 39 -9.02 -9.03 -16.34
CA ILE A 39 -8.60 -8.45 -15.04
C ILE A 39 -9.84 -8.40 -14.14
N ASN A 40 -9.76 -9.02 -12.97
CA ASN A 40 -10.90 -9.15 -12.03
C ASN A 40 -12.20 -9.64 -12.70
N ASP A 41 -12.06 -10.66 -13.56
CA ASP A 41 -13.13 -11.29 -14.33
C ASP A 41 -13.80 -10.38 -15.39
N PHE A 42 -13.28 -9.16 -15.61
CA PHE A 42 -13.63 -8.35 -16.77
C PHE A 42 -12.74 -8.75 -17.94
N TYR A 43 -13.34 -9.34 -18.97
CA TYR A 43 -12.64 -9.74 -20.18
C TYR A 43 -12.29 -8.53 -21.01
N ILE A 44 -11.03 -8.45 -21.41
CA ILE A 44 -10.56 -7.44 -22.34
C ILE A 44 -10.85 -7.94 -23.74
N SER A 45 -11.49 -7.09 -24.54
CA SER A 45 -11.97 -7.44 -25.88
C SER A 45 -10.81 -7.86 -26.79
N GLU A 46 -11.08 -8.71 -27.76
CA GLU A 46 -10.03 -9.29 -28.59
C GLU A 46 -9.40 -8.34 -29.62
N ASN A 47 -9.98 -7.15 -29.79
CA ASN A 47 -9.47 -6.11 -30.69
C ASN A 47 -9.98 -4.72 -30.30
N SER A 48 -9.38 -3.70 -30.91
CA SER A 48 -9.68 -2.29 -30.65
C SER A 48 -11.13 -1.89 -30.93
N GLU A 49 -11.75 -2.40 -32.01
CA GLU A 49 -13.11 -2.01 -32.39
C GLU A 49 -14.13 -2.46 -31.33
N LYS A 50 -14.01 -3.71 -30.89
CA LYS A 50 -14.84 -4.25 -29.80
C LYS A 50 -14.55 -3.59 -28.47
N PHE A 51 -13.28 -3.31 -28.17
CA PHE A 51 -12.91 -2.61 -26.95
C PHE A 51 -13.58 -1.25 -26.86
N ASP A 52 -13.60 -0.49 -27.95
CA ASP A 52 -14.25 0.83 -27.98
C ASP A 52 -15.78 0.75 -27.86
N GLU A 53 -16.39 -0.33 -28.35
CA GLU A 53 -17.83 -0.59 -28.20
C GLU A 53 -18.21 -0.98 -26.77
N GLU A 54 -17.43 -1.88 -26.15
CA GLU A 54 -17.69 -2.42 -24.82
C GLU A 54 -17.29 -1.45 -23.70
N TYR A 55 -16.20 -0.69 -23.92
CA TYR A 55 -15.60 0.22 -22.95
C TYR A 55 -15.47 1.65 -23.50
N PRO A 56 -16.58 2.30 -23.89
CA PRO A 56 -16.54 3.61 -24.54
C PRO A 56 -15.94 4.72 -23.67
N ASP A 57 -16.05 4.58 -22.34
CA ASP A 57 -15.49 5.52 -21.34
C ASP A 57 -14.13 5.05 -20.79
N GLY A 58 -13.58 3.96 -21.34
CA GLY A 58 -12.36 3.31 -20.88
C GLY A 58 -12.60 2.05 -20.05
N PHE A 59 -11.53 1.28 -19.87
CA PHE A 59 -11.51 0.09 -19.04
C PHE A 59 -11.19 0.46 -17.59
N LEU A 60 -12.10 0.12 -16.70
CA LEU A 60 -12.00 0.44 -15.28
C LEU A 60 -11.58 -0.81 -14.49
N VAL A 61 -10.67 -0.64 -13.55
CA VAL A 61 -10.32 -1.64 -12.55
C VAL A 61 -10.61 -1.04 -11.18
N ASN A 62 -11.44 -1.73 -10.39
CA ASN A 62 -11.95 -1.24 -9.10
C ASN A 62 -12.56 0.17 -9.19
N GLY A 63 -13.22 0.49 -10.30
CA GLY A 63 -13.83 1.81 -10.51
C GLY A 63 -12.86 2.92 -10.98
N ASN A 64 -11.56 2.64 -11.07
CA ASN A 64 -10.56 3.57 -11.59
C ASN A 64 -10.27 3.28 -13.06
N VAL A 65 -10.25 4.32 -13.89
CA VAL A 65 -9.88 4.18 -15.31
C VAL A 65 -8.42 3.78 -15.42
N TRP A 66 -8.16 2.60 -15.98
CA TRP A 66 -6.81 2.09 -16.19
C TRP A 66 -6.34 2.22 -17.63
N MET A 67 -7.28 2.15 -18.57
CA MET A 67 -7.02 2.41 -19.98
C MET A 67 -8.18 3.22 -20.56
N SER A 68 -7.87 4.25 -21.34
CA SER A 68 -8.87 5.06 -22.03
C SER A 68 -8.43 5.43 -23.43
N LYS A 69 -9.36 5.64 -24.35
CA LYS A 69 -9.05 6.11 -25.69
C LYS A 69 -9.00 7.64 -25.74
N ASP A 70 -7.92 8.18 -26.30
CA ASP A 70 -7.77 9.61 -26.56
C ASP A 70 -8.43 9.99 -27.89
N SER A 71 -8.74 11.28 -28.03
CA SER A 71 -9.32 11.93 -29.19
C SER A 71 -8.56 11.71 -30.51
N ASN A 72 -7.26 11.46 -30.44
CA ASN A 72 -6.42 11.14 -31.60
C ASN A 72 -6.47 9.66 -32.00
N GLY A 73 -7.20 8.83 -31.26
CA GLY A 73 -7.35 7.40 -31.48
C GLY A 73 -6.35 6.51 -30.73
N SER A 74 -5.35 7.09 -30.05
CA SER A 74 -4.39 6.35 -29.22
C SER A 74 -5.01 5.93 -27.88
N TYR A 75 -4.42 4.93 -27.24
CA TYR A 75 -4.81 4.45 -25.91
C TYR A 75 -3.87 5.00 -24.84
N GLN A 76 -4.44 5.54 -23.77
CA GLN A 76 -3.70 6.06 -22.61
C GLN A 76 -3.66 4.99 -21.51
N VAL A 77 -2.45 4.63 -21.08
CA VAL A 77 -2.20 3.74 -19.94
C VAL A 77 -1.06 4.33 -19.13
N ASP A 78 -1.27 4.52 -17.82
CA ASP A 78 -0.26 5.06 -16.89
C ASP A 78 0.43 6.35 -17.40
N GLY A 79 -0.36 7.26 -17.97
CA GLY A 79 0.11 8.55 -18.51
C GLY A 79 0.92 8.46 -19.82
N LYS A 80 0.97 7.29 -20.46
CA LYS A 80 1.63 7.08 -21.75
C LYS A 80 0.61 6.75 -22.83
N ALA A 81 0.86 7.27 -24.03
CA ALA A 81 0.06 7.04 -25.22
C ALA A 81 0.59 5.85 -26.04
N TYR A 82 -0.30 4.99 -26.48
CA TYR A 82 -0.02 3.81 -27.31
C TYR A 82 -0.86 3.86 -28.58
N GLU A 83 -0.23 3.83 -29.74
CA GLU A 83 -0.93 3.83 -31.04
C GLU A 83 -1.48 2.43 -31.39
N ASP A 84 -0.79 1.38 -30.94
CA ASP A 84 -1.21 -0.01 -31.11
C ASP A 84 -2.01 -0.48 -29.89
N TYR A 85 -3.14 -1.15 -30.15
CA TYR A 85 -4.04 -1.67 -29.13
C TYR A 85 -3.38 -2.74 -28.26
N LEU A 86 -2.68 -3.70 -28.87
CA LEU A 86 -2.08 -4.81 -28.13
C LEU A 86 -0.89 -4.34 -27.29
N ASP A 87 -0.13 -3.35 -27.76
CA ASP A 87 0.89 -2.69 -26.93
C ASP A 87 0.28 -1.95 -25.72
N ALA A 88 -0.89 -1.34 -25.89
CA ALA A 88 -1.64 -0.75 -24.77
C ALA A 88 -2.10 -1.82 -23.77
N ILE A 89 -2.57 -2.99 -24.23
CA ILE A 89 -2.96 -4.10 -23.34
C ILE A 89 -1.75 -4.69 -22.60
N VAL A 90 -0.58 -4.77 -23.25
CA VAL A 90 0.67 -5.16 -22.58
C VAL A 90 1.04 -4.16 -21.48
N ALA A 91 0.92 -2.85 -21.75
CA ALA A 91 1.13 -1.82 -20.74
C ALA A 91 0.11 -1.91 -19.60
N LEU A 92 -1.14 -2.24 -19.91
CA LEU A 92 -2.21 -2.44 -18.93
C LEU A 92 -1.92 -3.63 -18.00
N ASN A 93 -1.43 -4.76 -18.55
CA ASN A 93 -0.98 -5.90 -17.75
C ASN A 93 0.18 -5.51 -16.81
N ASN A 94 1.16 -4.76 -17.33
CA ASN A 94 2.31 -4.29 -16.54
C ASN A 94 1.94 -3.26 -15.47
N LYS A 95 0.71 -2.72 -15.49
CA LYS A 95 0.19 -1.86 -14.43
C LYS A 95 -0.20 -2.64 -13.17
N ILE A 96 -0.46 -3.94 -13.28
CA ILE A 96 -0.75 -4.81 -12.13
C ILE A 96 0.49 -4.83 -11.22
N PRO A 97 0.43 -4.29 -10.00
CA PRO A 97 1.59 -4.21 -9.13
C PRO A 97 2.12 -5.61 -8.78
N PRO A 98 3.45 -5.80 -8.68
CA PRO A 98 4.03 -7.05 -8.21
C PRO A 98 3.37 -7.56 -6.94
N GLY A 99 3.12 -8.87 -6.91
CA GLY A 99 2.49 -9.59 -5.80
C GLY A 99 0.96 -9.56 -5.76
N ASN A 100 0.31 -8.90 -6.72
CA ASN A 100 -0.97 -9.38 -7.25
C ASN A 100 -0.72 -10.60 -8.14
N GLU A 101 -1.71 -11.49 -8.23
CA GLU A 101 -1.57 -12.75 -8.95
C GLU A 101 -2.00 -12.62 -10.41
N ILE A 102 -1.24 -13.24 -11.32
CA ILE A 102 -1.61 -13.42 -12.72
C ILE A 102 -1.54 -14.92 -13.00
N CYS A 103 -2.66 -15.52 -13.36
CA CYS A 103 -2.77 -16.96 -13.61
C CYS A 103 -2.87 -17.24 -15.11
N GLY A 104 -2.05 -18.17 -15.59
CA GLY A 104 -2.30 -18.86 -16.86
C GLY A 104 -3.22 -20.06 -16.62
N VAL A 105 -4.25 -20.20 -17.45
CA VAL A 105 -5.24 -21.27 -17.38
C VAL A 105 -5.13 -22.12 -18.63
N ASP A 106 -4.99 -23.43 -18.43
CA ASP A 106 -5.03 -24.48 -19.45
C ASP A 106 -6.43 -25.13 -19.35
N ASP A 107 -7.33 -24.75 -20.25
CA ASP A 107 -8.74 -25.14 -20.22
C ASP A 107 -8.95 -26.54 -20.84
N ASP A 108 -8.09 -26.94 -21.78
CA ASP A 108 -8.21 -28.22 -22.50
C ASP A 108 -7.19 -29.30 -22.07
N ASN A 109 -6.31 -28.95 -21.15
CA ASN A 109 -5.27 -29.78 -20.55
C ASN A 109 -4.24 -30.27 -21.60
N ASP A 110 -3.94 -29.45 -22.61
CA ASP A 110 -2.91 -29.71 -23.61
C ASP A 110 -1.49 -29.32 -23.16
N GLY A 111 -1.38 -28.65 -22.00
CA GLY A 111 -0.14 -28.18 -21.41
C GLY A 111 0.25 -26.75 -21.81
N TYR A 112 -0.60 -26.04 -22.53
CA TYR A 112 -0.42 -24.64 -22.90
C TYR A 112 -1.47 -23.73 -22.24
N ILE A 113 -1.13 -22.45 -22.13
CA ILE A 113 -2.05 -21.43 -21.62
C ILE A 113 -3.07 -21.09 -22.73
N ASP A 114 -4.35 -21.25 -22.40
CA ASP A 114 -5.49 -20.82 -23.22
C ASP A 114 -6.03 -19.45 -22.79
N ARG A 115 -5.93 -19.13 -21.49
CA ARG A 115 -6.44 -17.88 -20.92
C ARG A 115 -5.54 -17.33 -19.84
N ILE A 116 -5.61 -16.02 -19.64
CA ILE A 116 -4.86 -15.30 -18.61
C ILE A 116 -5.84 -14.50 -17.75
N SER A 117 -5.71 -14.65 -16.44
CA SER A 117 -6.52 -13.95 -15.45
C SER A 117 -5.64 -13.18 -14.47
N GLY A 118 -5.71 -11.84 -14.54
CA GLY A 118 -5.11 -10.96 -13.55
C GLY A 118 -6.06 -10.71 -12.39
N TYR A 119 -5.59 -10.96 -11.17
CA TYR A 119 -6.33 -10.70 -9.93
C TYR A 119 -5.74 -9.49 -9.24
N TYR A 120 -6.41 -8.35 -9.37
CA TYR A 120 -6.00 -7.09 -8.77
C TYR A 120 -6.83 -6.78 -7.53
N VAL A 121 -6.17 -6.78 -6.38
CA VAL A 121 -6.75 -6.38 -5.10
C VAL A 121 -6.02 -5.17 -4.53
N GLU A 122 -6.74 -4.36 -3.77
CA GLU A 122 -6.20 -3.23 -3.03
C GLU A 122 -6.44 -3.43 -1.54
N ALA A 123 -5.51 -2.95 -0.70
CA ALA A 123 -5.58 -3.09 0.74
C ALA A 123 -6.14 -1.86 1.45
N PHE A 124 -6.88 -2.07 2.54
CA PHE A 124 -7.24 -1.03 3.49
C PHE A 124 -7.42 -1.62 4.90
N ILE A 125 -7.28 -0.78 5.92
CA ILE A 125 -7.51 -1.20 7.30
C ILE A 125 -8.99 -0.96 7.64
N VAL A 126 -9.69 -1.96 8.14
CA VAL A 126 -11.11 -1.86 8.49
C VAL A 126 -11.29 -1.07 9.78
N ASN A 127 -12.01 0.05 9.74
CA ASN A 127 -12.32 0.87 10.92
C ASN A 127 -13.75 0.62 11.44
N LYS A 128 -14.71 0.47 10.53
CA LYS A 128 -16.11 0.24 10.91
C LYS A 128 -16.78 -0.75 9.97
N ILE A 129 -17.72 -1.51 10.53
CA ILE A 129 -18.54 -2.49 9.81
C ILE A 129 -20.00 -2.17 10.13
N PHE A 130 -20.78 -1.85 9.09
CA PHE A 130 -22.20 -1.56 9.22
C PHE A 130 -23.00 -2.61 8.45
N THR A 131 -23.87 -3.32 9.16
CA THR A 131 -24.77 -4.29 8.55
C THR A 131 -26.17 -3.71 8.44
N TYR A 132 -26.68 -3.58 7.21
CA TYR A 132 -28.00 -3.05 6.94
C TYR A 132 -29.09 -4.13 7.03
N VAL A 133 -30.34 -3.68 7.21
CA VAL A 133 -31.51 -4.55 7.29
C VAL A 133 -31.72 -5.37 6.01
N ASN A 134 -31.37 -4.81 4.85
CA ASN A 134 -31.49 -5.47 3.55
C ASN A 134 -30.41 -6.55 3.30
N GLY A 135 -29.46 -6.74 4.22
CA GLY A 135 -28.40 -7.75 4.08
C GLY A 135 -27.10 -7.23 3.47
N ASN A 136 -27.05 -5.98 3.03
CA ASN A 136 -25.82 -5.34 2.60
C ASN A 136 -24.95 -5.01 3.82
N VAL A 137 -23.64 -4.99 3.61
CA VAL A 137 -22.64 -4.59 4.60
C VAL A 137 -21.80 -3.47 3.99
N SER A 138 -21.67 -2.34 4.67
CA SER A 138 -20.64 -1.34 4.36
C SER A 138 -19.46 -1.51 5.28
N LEU A 139 -18.27 -1.55 4.69
CA LEU A 139 -17.00 -1.41 5.39
C LEU A 139 -16.54 0.04 5.25
N ILE A 140 -15.97 0.59 6.31
CA ILE A 140 -15.33 1.90 6.28
C ILE A 140 -13.87 1.72 6.65
N ARG A 141 -12.99 2.26 5.82
CA ARG A 141 -11.54 2.25 6.06
C ARG A 141 -11.14 3.13 7.25
N ALA A 142 -9.97 2.88 7.80
CA ALA A 142 -9.30 3.79 8.70
C ALA A 142 -9.06 5.13 7.99
N THR A 143 -9.27 6.23 8.72
CA THR A 143 -9.20 7.60 8.18
C THR A 143 -8.34 8.46 9.08
N ILE A 144 -7.51 9.30 8.48
CA ILE A 144 -6.68 10.30 9.14
C ILE A 144 -6.94 11.61 8.43
N ASP A 145 -7.25 12.65 9.18
CA ASP A 145 -7.40 14.00 8.66
C ASP A 145 -6.12 14.79 9.00
N ASP A 146 -5.34 15.11 7.99
CA ASP A 146 -4.18 15.99 8.12
C ASP A 146 -4.20 17.01 6.98
N ASN A 147 -4.58 18.24 7.33
CA ASN A 147 -4.93 19.27 6.37
C ASN A 147 -3.82 19.52 5.34
N GLY A 148 -4.18 19.38 4.06
CA GLY A 148 -3.26 19.59 2.93
C GLY A 148 -2.22 18.47 2.75
N LYS A 149 -2.34 17.35 3.47
CA LYS A 149 -1.56 16.14 3.25
C LYS A 149 -2.38 15.11 2.48
N LYS A 150 -1.66 14.18 1.84
CA LYS A 150 -2.24 13.02 1.18
C LYS A 150 -1.86 11.75 1.94
N PRO A 151 -2.53 11.44 3.07
CA PRO A 151 -2.27 10.21 3.81
C PRO A 151 -2.64 8.94 3.03
N TYR A 152 -3.32 9.10 1.90
CA TYR A 152 -3.80 8.07 1.00
C TYR A 152 -3.58 8.48 -0.46
N ASP A 153 -3.45 7.50 -1.34
CA ASP A 153 -3.42 7.72 -2.79
C ASP A 153 -4.79 7.37 -3.44
N GLY A 154 -5.67 6.63 -2.72
CA GLY A 154 -7.01 6.18 -3.17
C GLY A 154 -8.19 6.62 -2.28
N GLU A 155 -9.41 6.43 -2.79
CA GLU A 155 -10.67 6.96 -2.22
C GLU A 155 -11.79 5.91 -2.05
N HIS A 156 -11.44 4.63 -1.96
CA HIS A 156 -12.41 3.56 -1.74
C HIS A 156 -12.73 3.33 -0.27
N PHE A 157 -13.94 2.81 -0.01
CA PHE A 157 -14.42 2.48 1.34
C PHE A 157 -14.33 3.65 2.33
N THR A 158 -14.43 4.90 1.86
CA THR A 158 -14.37 6.12 2.70
C THR A 158 -15.61 6.30 3.57
N GLY A 159 -16.64 5.47 3.37
CA GLY A 159 -17.97 5.65 3.95
C GLY A 159 -18.88 6.58 3.13
N LEU A 160 -18.31 7.31 2.14
CA LEU A 160 -19.06 8.13 1.19
C LEU A 160 -19.22 7.46 -0.18
N SER A 161 -18.34 6.51 -0.48
CA SER A 161 -18.11 5.93 -1.80
C SER A 161 -19.12 4.83 -2.19
N GLY A 162 -20.05 4.48 -1.28
CA GLY A 162 -21.23 3.66 -1.58
C GLY A 162 -20.96 2.17 -1.80
N GLU A 163 -19.72 1.71 -1.65
CA GLU A 163 -19.37 0.30 -1.77
C GLU A 163 -20.03 -0.52 -0.66
N VAL A 164 -20.57 -1.66 -1.07
CA VAL A 164 -21.23 -2.62 -0.19
C VAL A 164 -20.85 -4.03 -0.62
N ILE A 165 -20.69 -4.90 0.37
CA ILE A 165 -20.56 -6.35 0.20
C ILE A 165 -21.79 -7.05 0.77
N THR A 166 -21.89 -8.37 0.59
CA THR A 166 -22.95 -9.15 1.22
C THR A 166 -22.57 -9.59 2.64
N LYS A 167 -23.57 -9.93 3.46
CA LYS A 167 -23.35 -10.62 4.75
C LYS A 167 -22.57 -11.93 4.61
N GLN A 168 -22.73 -12.62 3.50
CA GLN A 168 -22.04 -13.87 3.24
C GLN A 168 -20.54 -13.61 3.05
N ASP A 169 -20.18 -12.60 2.23
CA ASP A 169 -18.78 -12.19 2.03
C ASP A 169 -18.11 -11.78 3.35
N LEU A 170 -18.83 -11.02 4.20
CA LEU A 170 -18.33 -10.67 5.53
C LEU A 170 -18.10 -11.91 6.41
N SER A 171 -19.05 -12.86 6.39
CA SER A 171 -18.95 -14.10 7.18
C SER A 171 -17.78 -14.97 6.72
N ASP A 172 -17.61 -15.10 5.40
CA ASP A 172 -16.58 -15.96 4.80
C ASP A 172 -15.17 -15.37 4.98
N SER A 173 -15.05 -14.03 4.89
CA SER A 173 -13.78 -13.33 5.14
C SER A 173 -13.35 -13.34 6.60
N ARG A 174 -14.29 -13.47 7.55
CA ARG A 174 -14.05 -13.36 9.01
C ARG A 174 -13.40 -12.04 9.42
N LEU A 175 -13.62 -10.98 8.65
CA LEU A 175 -13.06 -9.65 8.87
C LEU A 175 -13.59 -9.01 10.17
N GLN A 176 -12.69 -8.30 10.85
CA GLN A 176 -12.97 -7.53 12.05
C GLN A 176 -12.38 -6.12 11.91
N VAL A 177 -12.81 -5.20 12.79
CA VAL A 177 -12.18 -3.89 12.91
C VAL A 177 -10.72 -4.05 13.33
N GLY A 178 -9.82 -3.32 12.68
CA GLY A 178 -8.36 -3.40 12.83
C GLY A 178 -7.69 -4.37 11.85
N ASP A 179 -8.46 -5.27 11.19
CA ASP A 179 -7.89 -6.15 10.18
C ASP A 179 -7.52 -5.38 8.91
N MET A 180 -6.49 -5.86 8.22
CA MET A 180 -6.25 -5.49 6.83
C MET A 180 -7.18 -6.29 5.92
N ALA A 181 -7.96 -5.59 5.12
CA ALA A 181 -8.87 -6.13 4.13
C ALA A 181 -8.32 -5.91 2.72
N LEU A 182 -8.62 -6.85 1.83
CA LEU A 182 -8.30 -6.82 0.41
C LEU A 182 -9.59 -6.78 -0.38
N PHE A 183 -9.75 -5.79 -1.26
CA PHE A 183 -10.96 -5.65 -2.05
C PHE A 183 -10.69 -5.75 -3.55
N LYS A 184 -11.71 -6.20 -4.28
CA LYS A 184 -11.79 -6.13 -5.73
C LYS A 184 -13.22 -5.91 -6.20
N TYR A 185 -13.38 -5.29 -7.35
CA TYR A 185 -14.64 -5.21 -8.06
C TYR A 185 -14.64 -6.20 -9.23
N THR A 186 -15.72 -6.96 -9.37
CA THR A 186 -15.94 -7.94 -10.44
C THR A 186 -17.32 -7.70 -11.07
N PRO A 187 -17.72 -8.41 -12.15
CA PRO A 187 -19.10 -8.39 -12.64
C PRO A 187 -20.14 -8.79 -11.59
N SER A 188 -19.74 -9.52 -10.54
CA SER A 188 -20.62 -9.89 -9.41
C SER A 188 -20.73 -8.79 -8.34
N GLY A 189 -19.98 -7.69 -8.48
CA GLY A 189 -19.91 -6.59 -7.53
C GLY A 189 -18.62 -6.57 -6.72
N TRP A 190 -18.63 -5.79 -5.63
CA TRP A 190 -17.51 -5.69 -4.69
C TRP A 190 -17.38 -6.97 -3.87
N SER A 191 -16.15 -7.47 -3.77
CA SER A 191 -15.76 -8.56 -2.89
C SER A 191 -14.64 -8.09 -1.99
N VAL A 192 -14.65 -8.54 -0.74
CA VAL A 192 -13.63 -8.20 0.25
C VAL A 192 -13.25 -9.46 1.03
N LEU A 193 -11.95 -9.67 1.22
CA LEU A 193 -11.38 -10.76 2.00
C LEU A 193 -10.37 -10.24 3.01
N LYS A 194 -10.11 -11.03 4.05
CA LYS A 194 -9.10 -10.72 5.06
C LYS A 194 -7.71 -11.03 4.49
N ALA A 195 -6.79 -10.08 4.55
CA ALA A 195 -5.39 -10.31 4.22
C ALA A 195 -4.78 -11.34 5.18
N TYR A 196 -3.80 -12.09 4.72
CA TYR A 196 -3.13 -13.07 5.54
C TYR A 196 -2.24 -12.38 6.60
N ASP A 197 -2.42 -12.71 7.88
CA ASP A 197 -1.71 -12.10 9.00
C ASP A 197 -0.47 -12.91 9.40
N ILE A 198 0.71 -12.27 9.34
CA ILE A 198 1.92 -12.72 10.02
C ILE A 198 2.13 -11.85 11.25
N ASN A 199 1.66 -12.34 12.39
CA ASN A 199 1.81 -11.66 13.67
C ASN A 199 3.07 -12.12 14.41
N GLY A 200 3.97 -11.21 14.77
CA GLY A 200 5.21 -11.53 15.47
C GLY A 200 6.06 -10.31 15.78
N ILE A 201 7.30 -10.53 16.24
CA ILE A 201 8.25 -9.44 16.52
C ILE A 201 8.85 -8.98 15.19
N LEU A 202 8.75 -7.68 14.88
CA LEU A 202 9.53 -7.09 13.79
C LEU A 202 11.01 -7.09 14.19
N VAL A 203 11.82 -7.94 13.55
CA VAL A 203 13.25 -8.08 13.89
C VAL A 203 14.11 -7.11 13.08
N GLU A 204 13.82 -7.00 11.79
CA GLU A 204 14.49 -6.09 10.87
C GLU A 204 13.59 -5.83 9.66
N GLY A 205 13.89 -4.79 8.90
CA GLY A 205 13.30 -4.58 7.60
C GLY A 205 14.11 -3.57 6.80
N LYS A 206 14.03 -3.73 5.49
CA LYS A 206 14.67 -2.86 4.52
C LYS A 206 13.68 -2.63 3.39
N ASP A 207 13.24 -1.39 3.30
CA ASP A 207 12.32 -0.93 2.27
C ASP A 207 12.82 -1.34 0.88
N HIS A 208 11.90 -1.82 0.04
CA HIS A 208 12.18 -2.33 -1.31
C HIS A 208 13.04 -3.60 -1.37
N GLU A 209 13.29 -4.25 -0.24
CA GLU A 209 14.02 -5.52 -0.19
C GLU A 209 13.29 -6.60 0.61
N TYR A 210 13.07 -6.40 1.90
CA TYR A 210 12.45 -7.41 2.76
C TYR A 210 11.95 -6.88 4.10
N TYR A 211 11.11 -7.69 4.75
CA TYR A 211 10.69 -7.53 6.14
C TYR A 211 10.89 -8.83 6.90
N GLN A 212 11.41 -8.78 8.12
CA GLN A 212 11.64 -9.95 8.95
C GLN A 212 10.74 -9.93 10.18
N ILE A 213 9.87 -10.94 10.28
CA ILE A 213 9.04 -11.21 11.46
C ILE A 213 9.55 -12.48 12.11
N ASP A 214 9.89 -12.38 13.40
CA ASP A 214 10.54 -13.45 14.16
C ASP A 214 11.78 -13.99 13.42
N ASP A 215 11.82 -15.29 13.13
CA ASP A 215 12.92 -15.97 12.44
C ASP A 215 12.74 -16.04 10.91
N ARG A 216 11.66 -15.47 10.36
CA ARG A 216 11.33 -15.55 8.94
C ARG A 216 11.41 -14.21 8.23
N GLN A 217 12.15 -14.20 7.12
CA GLN A 217 12.26 -13.08 6.20
C GLN A 217 11.25 -13.23 5.05
N TYR A 218 10.59 -12.12 4.70
CA TYR A 218 9.61 -12.03 3.63
C TYR A 218 10.07 -10.96 2.63
N PRO A 219 10.04 -11.24 1.32
CA PRO A 219 10.38 -10.25 0.31
C PRO A 219 9.38 -9.09 0.29
N ASP A 220 9.85 -7.89 -0.02
CA ASP A 220 8.98 -6.76 -0.32
C ASP A 220 8.37 -6.87 -1.73
N ALA A 221 7.23 -6.23 -1.94
CA ALA A 221 6.58 -6.04 -3.24
C ALA A 221 6.28 -4.56 -3.43
N MET A 222 7.09 -3.92 -4.27
CA MET A 222 7.00 -2.47 -4.50
C MET A 222 5.64 -2.07 -5.05
N GLY A 223 5.05 -1.04 -4.42
CA GLY A 223 3.86 -0.35 -4.93
C GLY A 223 2.52 -0.96 -4.50
N PHE A 224 2.48 -2.13 -3.87
CA PHE A 224 1.22 -2.76 -3.48
C PHE A 224 0.53 -2.04 -2.31
N SER A 225 1.25 -1.72 -1.22
CA SER A 225 0.66 -1.11 -0.02
C SER A 225 0.23 0.36 -0.20
N ARG A 226 0.08 0.83 -1.44
CA ARG A 226 -0.28 2.19 -1.78
C ARG A 226 -1.81 2.34 -1.80
N ASP A 227 -2.29 3.51 -2.17
CA ASP A 227 -3.72 3.81 -2.33
C ASP A 227 -4.50 3.95 -1.02
N ASN A 228 -5.09 2.87 -0.49
CA ASN A 228 -6.13 3.00 0.55
C ASN A 228 -5.62 2.75 1.99
N VAL A 229 -4.34 2.38 2.16
CA VAL A 229 -3.67 2.25 3.47
C VAL A 229 -3.06 3.59 3.90
N ILE A 230 -3.20 3.92 5.19
CA ILE A 230 -2.58 5.11 5.80
C ILE A 230 -1.07 5.03 5.58
N ILE A 231 -0.45 6.15 5.18
CA ILE A 231 1.00 6.23 4.94
C ILE A 231 1.85 5.60 6.05
N SER A 232 1.50 5.77 7.32
CA SER A 232 2.22 5.19 8.47
C SER A 232 2.17 3.68 8.56
N ASN A 233 1.21 3.04 7.89
CA ASN A 233 0.96 1.60 7.90
C ASN A 233 1.40 0.93 6.58
N ARG A 234 1.98 1.70 5.65
CA ARG A 234 2.69 1.18 4.49
C ARG A 234 4.01 0.56 4.96
N CYS A 235 4.46 -0.50 4.28
CA CYS A 235 5.50 -1.35 4.82
C CYS A 235 6.85 -0.62 5.03
N GLY A 236 7.28 0.18 4.06
CA GLY A 236 8.51 0.97 4.16
C GLY A 236 8.46 2.00 5.29
N GLU A 237 7.42 2.83 5.29
CA GLU A 237 7.21 3.92 6.24
C GLU A 237 7.07 3.42 7.68
N PHE A 238 6.29 2.35 7.90
CA PHE A 238 6.12 1.73 9.21
C PHE A 238 7.45 1.24 9.78
N VAL A 239 8.22 0.50 8.96
CA VAL A 239 9.52 -0.07 9.35
C VAL A 239 10.56 1.02 9.60
N ASN A 240 10.59 2.07 8.79
CA ASN A 240 11.51 3.19 8.97
C ASN A 240 11.28 3.88 10.33
N ALA A 241 10.03 4.16 10.69
CA ALA A 241 9.72 4.72 12.00
C ALA A 241 10.08 3.76 13.15
N HIS A 242 9.73 2.47 13.03
CA HIS A 242 10.05 1.47 14.05
C HIS A 242 11.56 1.31 14.26
N LYS A 243 12.35 1.33 13.18
CA LYS A 243 13.82 1.30 13.26
C LYS A 243 14.37 2.55 13.94
N TYR A 244 13.87 3.73 13.57
CA TYR A 244 14.31 5.00 14.16
C TYR A 244 14.15 5.01 15.69
N PHE A 245 13.01 4.54 16.19
CA PHE A 245 12.74 4.48 17.62
C PHE A 245 13.31 3.25 18.34
N GLY A 246 13.95 2.31 17.61
CA GLY A 246 14.53 1.10 18.18
C GLY A 246 13.48 0.07 18.64
N PHE A 247 12.33 0.03 17.98
CA PHE A 247 11.25 -0.94 18.24
C PHE A 247 11.49 -2.30 17.59
N VAL A 248 12.45 -2.38 16.67
CA VAL A 248 12.84 -3.63 16.04
C VAL A 248 13.64 -4.50 17.02
N ASN A 249 13.40 -5.81 16.97
CA ASN A 249 13.98 -6.79 17.88
C ASN A 249 13.81 -6.36 19.37
N ASN A 250 12.62 -5.86 19.69
CA ASN A 250 12.32 -5.33 21.02
C ASN A 250 12.31 -6.45 22.08
N LYS A 251 12.66 -6.10 23.32
CA LYS A 251 12.74 -7.05 24.44
C LYS A 251 11.42 -7.19 25.20
N GLU A 252 10.50 -6.28 24.88
CA GLU A 252 9.18 -6.13 25.46
C GLU A 252 8.16 -7.11 24.87
N ASP A 253 8.57 -7.94 23.88
CA ASP A 253 7.73 -8.90 23.15
C ASP A 253 6.51 -8.22 22.49
N LEU A 254 6.69 -6.96 22.08
CA LEU A 254 5.69 -6.18 21.36
C LEU A 254 5.65 -6.66 19.92
N ARG A 255 4.50 -7.23 19.56
CA ARG A 255 4.23 -7.81 18.25
C ARG A 255 3.55 -6.81 17.34
N VAL A 256 3.80 -6.97 16.05
CA VAL A 256 3.09 -6.28 14.96
C VAL A 256 2.50 -7.33 14.04
N SER A 257 1.50 -6.93 13.25
CA SER A 257 0.98 -7.75 12.16
C SER A 257 1.53 -7.23 10.84
N LEU A 258 2.24 -8.09 10.11
CA LEU A 258 2.57 -7.90 8.70
C LEU A 258 1.54 -8.64 7.85
N TRP A 259 0.84 -7.91 6.99
CA TRP A 259 -0.29 -8.41 6.23
C TRP A 259 0.12 -8.76 4.81
N PHE A 260 -0.46 -9.82 4.23
CA PHE A 260 -0.15 -10.29 2.88
C PHE A 260 -1.41 -10.48 2.02
N VAL A 261 -1.22 -10.31 0.71
CA VAL A 261 -2.14 -10.82 -0.31
C VAL A 261 -2.14 -12.34 -0.28
N ASP A 262 -3.33 -12.94 -0.29
CA ASP A 262 -3.49 -14.38 -0.47
C ASP A 262 -3.55 -14.68 -1.97
N THR A 263 -2.80 -15.68 -2.44
CA THR A 263 -2.83 -16.12 -3.84
C THR A 263 -3.76 -17.31 -4.03
N TYR A 264 -4.20 -17.57 -5.26
CA TYR A 264 -5.02 -18.72 -5.60
C TYR A 264 -4.33 -20.05 -5.25
N SER A 265 -3.00 -20.10 -5.31
CA SER A 265 -2.20 -21.25 -4.88
C SER A 265 -2.11 -21.43 -3.36
N GLY A 266 -2.62 -20.49 -2.56
CA GLY A 266 -2.49 -20.47 -1.10
C GLY A 266 -1.09 -20.10 -0.61
N GLU A 267 -0.28 -19.49 -1.48
CA GLU A 267 1.01 -18.92 -1.15
C GLU A 267 0.85 -17.44 -0.72
N LEU A 268 1.89 -16.88 -0.10
CA LEU A 268 1.88 -15.47 0.26
C LEU A 268 2.27 -14.64 -0.97
N GLY A 269 1.39 -13.72 -1.37
CA GLY A 269 1.66 -12.70 -2.37
C GLY A 269 2.46 -11.53 -1.78
N ALA A 270 2.11 -10.31 -2.20
CA ALA A 270 2.75 -9.09 -1.70
C ALA A 270 2.47 -8.84 -0.20
N PRO A 271 3.44 -8.34 0.59
CA PRO A 271 3.11 -7.66 1.83
C PRO A 271 2.30 -6.39 1.51
N CYS A 272 1.17 -6.21 2.19
CA CYS A 272 0.20 -5.14 1.91
C CYS A 272 0.08 -4.08 3.02
N GLY A 273 0.76 -4.27 4.14
CA GLY A 273 0.89 -3.24 5.17
C GLY A 273 1.24 -3.83 6.53
N PHE A 274 1.39 -2.93 7.50
CA PHE A 274 1.62 -3.27 8.90
C PHE A 274 0.55 -2.66 9.78
N THR A 275 0.26 -3.30 10.92
CA THR A 275 -0.48 -2.70 12.03
C THR A 275 0.16 -3.05 13.36
N SER A 276 0.16 -2.11 14.31
CA SER A 276 0.60 -2.38 15.68
C SER A 276 -0.51 -2.94 16.57
N ASN A 277 -1.76 -2.86 16.12
CA ASN A 277 -2.97 -3.32 16.83
C ASN A 277 -2.96 -2.91 18.32
N GLU A 278 -3.12 -3.86 19.23
CA GLU A 278 -3.15 -3.62 20.68
C GLU A 278 -1.87 -3.00 21.26
N ASN A 279 -0.73 -3.10 20.55
CA ASN A 279 0.56 -2.58 21.00
C ASN A 279 0.81 -1.12 20.58
N SER A 280 -0.04 -0.55 19.74
CA SER A 280 0.08 0.83 19.22
C SER A 280 0.26 1.89 20.31
N LYS A 281 -0.49 1.78 21.41
CA LYS A 281 -0.37 2.70 22.56
C LYS A 281 0.99 2.62 23.25
N VAL A 282 1.57 1.42 23.32
CA VAL A 282 2.89 1.21 23.93
C VAL A 282 3.97 1.79 23.03
N PHE A 283 3.92 1.51 21.72
CA PHE A 283 4.85 2.10 20.75
C PHE A 283 4.78 3.63 20.75
N LEU A 284 3.59 4.22 20.72
CA LEU A 284 3.42 5.68 20.79
C LEU A 284 4.00 6.25 22.10
N SER A 285 3.77 5.59 23.24
CA SER A 285 4.36 6.01 24.52
C SER A 285 5.89 6.00 24.48
N MET A 286 6.50 4.95 23.91
CA MET A 286 7.95 4.86 23.76
C MET A 286 8.51 5.92 22.80
N ALA A 287 7.81 6.20 21.69
CA ALA A 287 8.18 7.23 20.73
C ALA A 287 8.12 8.62 21.37
N VAL A 288 7.03 8.95 22.08
CA VAL A 288 6.86 10.20 22.84
C VAL A 288 7.95 10.34 23.89
N ASN A 289 8.30 9.28 24.62
CA ASN A 289 9.38 9.33 25.61
C ASN A 289 10.75 9.61 24.97
N THR A 290 11.03 9.02 23.80
CA THR A 290 12.26 9.26 23.05
C THR A 290 12.33 10.69 22.52
N ALA A 291 11.23 11.17 21.93
CA ALA A 291 11.06 12.54 21.47
C ALA A 291 11.25 13.54 22.63
N ASN A 292 10.59 13.32 23.77
CA ASN A 292 10.68 14.19 24.94
C ASN A 292 12.12 14.31 25.48
N LYS A 293 12.88 13.20 25.51
CA LYS A 293 14.29 13.22 25.95
C LYS A 293 15.15 14.12 25.05
N LYS A 294 14.98 14.01 23.73
CA LYS A 294 15.66 14.89 22.78
C LYS A 294 15.20 16.33 22.96
N PHE A 295 13.89 16.55 22.93
CA PHE A 295 13.27 17.86 22.93
C PHE A 295 13.57 18.68 24.19
N SER A 296 13.46 18.07 25.38
CA SER A 296 13.72 18.74 26.66
C SER A 296 15.19 19.14 26.90
N SER A 297 16.12 18.57 26.12
CA SER A 297 17.54 18.91 26.20
C SER A 297 17.93 20.14 25.36
N LEU A 298 17.02 20.62 24.49
CA LEU A 298 17.31 21.67 23.53
C LEU A 298 17.18 23.06 24.13
N GLN A 299 18.14 23.91 23.79
CA GLN A 299 18.05 25.35 24.03
C GLN A 299 17.52 26.06 22.79
N VAL A 300 16.58 26.99 22.98
CA VAL A 300 16.11 27.86 21.90
C VAL A 300 17.02 29.06 21.80
N SER A 301 17.59 29.31 20.61
CA SER A 301 18.45 30.46 20.35
C SER A 301 18.37 30.90 18.89
N ALA A 302 18.57 32.19 18.62
CA ALA A 302 18.59 32.71 17.25
C ALA A 302 19.85 32.27 16.48
N ASP A 303 21.01 32.28 17.15
CA ASP A 303 22.33 32.05 16.54
C ASP A 303 23.28 31.22 17.41
N GLY A 304 22.82 30.75 18.58
CA GLY A 304 23.59 30.01 19.56
C GLY A 304 24.48 30.88 20.43
N SER A 305 24.58 32.18 20.24
CA SER A 305 25.55 33.04 20.96
C SER A 305 25.30 33.08 22.49
N ASP A 306 24.09 32.80 22.94
CA ASP A 306 23.63 32.71 24.33
C ASP A 306 23.62 31.29 24.93
N VAL A 307 23.92 30.27 24.13
CA VAL A 307 23.96 28.85 24.55
C VAL A 307 25.30 28.54 25.23
N ALA A 308 25.37 27.62 26.20
CA ALA A 308 26.66 27.24 26.78
C ALA A 308 27.41 26.23 25.88
N PRO A 309 28.76 26.25 25.82
CA PRO A 309 29.52 25.21 25.11
C PRO A 309 29.20 23.81 25.63
N GLY A 310 29.05 22.85 24.72
CA GLY A 310 28.64 21.47 24.99
C GLY A 310 27.13 21.23 24.94
N ASN A 311 26.31 22.28 24.73
CA ASN A 311 24.85 22.15 24.62
C ASN A 311 24.37 22.24 23.17
N TYR A 312 23.33 21.48 22.88
CA TYR A 312 22.61 21.58 21.61
C TYR A 312 21.56 22.68 21.66
N TRP A 313 21.38 23.36 20.53
CA TRP A 313 20.37 24.39 20.36
C TRP A 313 19.69 24.34 19.00
N VAL A 314 18.54 25.00 18.91
CA VAL A 314 17.73 25.10 17.71
C VAL A 314 17.08 26.50 17.64
N THR A 315 16.70 26.94 16.44
CA THR A 315 15.95 28.21 16.26
C THR A 315 14.52 28.10 16.80
N SER A 316 13.93 29.24 17.16
CA SER A 316 12.55 29.29 17.65
C SER A 316 11.55 28.67 16.66
N ASP A 317 11.70 28.95 15.36
CA ASP A 317 10.79 28.45 14.33
C ASP A 317 10.83 26.92 14.22
N ASN A 318 12.01 26.33 14.35
CA ASN A 318 12.20 24.88 14.28
C ASN A 318 11.72 24.19 15.56
N TYR A 319 11.94 24.83 16.72
CA TYR A 319 11.42 24.35 18.00
C TYR A 319 9.89 24.26 17.98
N GLU A 320 9.20 25.34 17.59
CA GLU A 320 7.74 25.37 17.58
C GLU A 320 7.14 24.37 16.57
N LYS A 321 7.74 24.22 15.37
CA LYS A 321 7.30 23.20 14.39
C LYS A 321 7.34 21.79 14.97
N PHE A 322 8.41 21.42 15.66
CA PHE A 322 8.49 20.10 16.29
C PHE A 322 7.55 19.98 17.49
N LYS A 323 7.41 21.06 18.27
CA LYS A 323 6.51 21.11 19.43
C LYS A 323 5.06 20.80 19.05
N GLU A 324 4.58 21.35 17.94
CA GLU A 324 3.22 21.07 17.43
C GLU A 324 3.00 19.57 17.19
N ILE A 325 3.95 18.90 16.52
CA ILE A 325 3.91 17.45 16.29
C ILE A 325 3.94 16.68 17.61
N PHE A 326 4.79 17.10 18.54
CA PHE A 326 4.96 16.45 19.82
C PHE A 326 3.70 16.57 20.70
N GLU A 327 3.09 17.75 20.77
CA GLU A 327 1.84 18.00 21.50
C GLU A 327 0.67 17.21 20.92
N GLU A 328 0.57 17.09 19.59
CA GLU A 328 -0.43 16.25 18.93
C GLU A 328 -0.29 14.77 19.32
N ALA A 329 0.94 14.24 19.27
CA ALA A 329 1.22 12.87 19.68
C ALA A 329 0.87 12.61 21.17
N GLN A 330 1.13 13.59 22.04
CA GLN A 330 0.73 13.51 23.45
C GLN A 330 -0.79 13.51 23.63
N ASN A 331 -1.51 14.33 22.85
CA ASN A 331 -2.96 14.39 22.90
C ASN A 331 -3.59 13.07 22.47
N VAL A 332 -3.11 12.48 21.36
CA VAL A 332 -3.58 11.17 20.88
C VAL A 332 -3.25 10.06 21.87
N LEU A 333 -2.07 10.07 22.49
CA LEU A 333 -1.70 9.09 23.52
C LEU A 333 -2.62 9.16 24.76
N ALA A 334 -3.05 10.37 25.12
CA ALA A 334 -3.95 10.61 26.24
C ALA A 334 -5.41 10.30 25.92
N ASP A 335 -5.80 10.26 24.64
CA ASP A 335 -7.15 9.94 24.21
C ASP A 335 -7.45 8.44 24.42
N PRO A 336 -8.47 8.08 25.24
CA PRO A 336 -8.86 6.69 25.43
C PRO A 336 -9.53 6.07 24.19
N GLU A 337 -10.04 6.89 23.26
CA GLU A 337 -10.78 6.44 22.07
C GLU A 337 -9.93 6.49 20.79
N ALA A 338 -8.66 6.89 20.88
CA ALA A 338 -7.76 6.90 19.73
C ALA A 338 -7.58 5.48 19.16
N SER A 339 -7.72 5.35 17.84
CA SER A 339 -7.55 4.07 17.16
C SER A 339 -6.07 3.69 17.05
N SER A 340 -5.80 2.41 16.84
CA SER A 340 -4.43 1.90 16.64
C SER A 340 -3.73 2.61 15.48
N GLU A 341 -4.45 2.81 14.37
CA GLU A 341 -3.90 3.40 13.16
C GLU A 341 -3.58 4.88 13.35
N PHE A 342 -4.38 5.60 14.17
CA PHE A 342 -4.04 6.97 14.51
C PHE A 342 -2.81 7.05 15.42
N MET A 343 -2.64 6.09 16.33
CA MET A 343 -1.43 6.02 17.14
C MET A 343 -0.19 5.67 16.30
N ASP A 344 -0.31 4.72 15.35
CA ASP A 344 0.75 4.40 14.38
C ASP A 344 1.11 5.63 13.53
N TYR A 345 0.10 6.40 13.12
CA TYR A 345 0.30 7.66 12.41
C TYR A 345 1.07 8.69 13.24
N GLN A 346 0.80 8.82 14.54
CA GLN A 346 1.56 9.71 15.41
C GLN A 346 3.00 9.23 15.65
N VAL A 347 3.24 7.92 15.71
CA VAL A 347 4.61 7.37 15.72
C VAL A 347 5.36 7.80 14.46
N TYR A 348 4.73 7.66 13.29
CA TYR A 348 5.32 8.07 12.03
C TYR A 348 5.56 9.59 11.94
N LYS A 349 4.61 10.42 12.40
CA LYS A 349 4.81 11.88 12.45
C LYS A 349 5.95 12.30 13.38
N LEU A 350 6.10 11.66 14.54
CA LEU A 350 7.26 11.90 15.41
C LEU A 350 8.57 11.51 14.72
N TYR A 351 8.59 10.39 14.00
CA TYR A 351 9.73 9.99 13.18
C TYR A 351 10.08 11.07 12.15
N LEU A 352 9.10 11.54 11.36
CA LEU A 352 9.33 12.60 10.37
C LEU A 352 9.76 13.92 11.01
N GLY A 353 9.19 14.28 12.16
CA GLY A 353 9.55 15.49 12.91
C GLY A 353 10.98 15.45 13.46
N LEU A 354 11.47 14.28 13.85
CA LEU A 354 12.83 14.11 14.37
C LEU A 354 13.88 13.87 13.27
N HIS A 355 13.58 13.01 12.29
CA HIS A 355 14.53 12.57 11.28
C HIS A 355 14.43 13.38 9.97
N GLY A 356 13.22 13.73 9.57
CA GLY A 356 12.91 14.49 8.35
C GLY A 356 12.22 13.65 7.30
N SER A 357 11.57 14.31 6.34
CA SER A 357 10.85 13.66 5.23
C SER A 357 11.55 13.74 3.88
N LYS A 358 12.68 14.46 3.76
CA LYS A 358 13.40 14.55 2.48
C LYS A 358 14.02 13.24 2.03
N ASP A 359 14.41 12.40 2.99
CA ASP A 359 14.95 11.08 2.73
C ASP A 359 13.83 10.02 2.58
N ASP A 360 12.60 10.38 2.95
CA ASP A 360 11.38 9.60 2.74
C ASP A 360 10.61 10.17 1.55
N ILE A 361 10.94 9.66 0.36
CA ILE A 361 10.37 10.11 -0.91
C ILE A 361 8.83 9.99 -0.89
N GLY A 362 8.29 8.92 -0.28
CA GLY A 362 6.86 8.71 -0.11
C GLY A 362 6.20 9.82 0.70
N ALA A 363 6.78 10.17 1.85
CA ALA A 363 6.34 11.28 2.69
C ALA A 363 6.35 12.61 1.92
N SER A 364 7.43 12.90 1.18
CA SER A 364 7.54 14.13 0.41
C SER A 364 6.45 14.24 -0.67
N TYR A 365 6.15 13.15 -1.39
CA TYR A 365 5.07 13.12 -2.37
C TYR A 365 3.68 13.29 -1.72
N ALA A 366 3.50 12.77 -0.51
CA ALA A 366 2.29 12.96 0.29
C ALA A 366 2.16 14.38 0.90
N GLY A 367 3.15 15.26 0.66
CA GLY A 367 3.14 16.65 1.08
C GLY A 367 3.76 16.89 2.46
N TYR A 368 4.39 15.89 3.07
CA TYR A 368 5.17 16.08 4.29
C TYR A 368 6.53 16.67 3.94
N ASN A 369 6.85 17.84 4.49
CA ASN A 369 8.11 18.53 4.26
C ASN A 369 8.71 18.97 5.60
N TYR A 370 9.34 18.01 6.27
CA TYR A 370 10.07 18.22 7.51
C TYR A 370 11.56 18.17 7.24
N GLU A 371 12.26 19.19 7.70
CA GLU A 371 13.68 19.09 7.98
C GLU A 371 13.75 18.64 9.44
N GLY A 372 14.02 17.35 9.65
CA GLY A 372 13.91 16.76 10.98
C GLY A 372 14.82 17.43 12.01
N LEU A 373 14.37 17.45 13.25
CA LEU A 373 15.06 18.10 14.36
C LEU A 373 16.54 17.67 14.48
N ASP A 374 16.84 16.39 14.22
CA ASP A 374 18.21 15.86 14.24
C ASP A 374 19.15 16.58 13.27
N ASN A 375 18.63 17.09 12.15
CA ASN A 375 19.38 17.86 11.14
C ASN A 375 19.42 19.36 11.42
N GLN A 376 18.57 19.85 12.32
CA GLN A 376 18.43 21.27 12.65
C GLN A 376 19.17 21.66 13.93
N MET A 377 19.41 20.70 14.81
CA MET A 377 20.14 20.90 16.04
C MET A 377 21.61 21.23 15.78
N LYS A 378 22.14 22.21 16.52
CA LYS A 378 23.54 22.63 16.44
C LYS A 378 24.21 22.50 17.80
N LEU A 379 25.42 21.96 17.82
CA LEU A 379 26.26 21.97 19.02
C LEU A 379 27.02 23.30 19.08
N LYS A 380 27.00 23.95 20.23
CA LYS A 380 27.93 25.04 20.54
C LYS A 380 29.15 24.51 21.27
#